data_AF-A0A3C0KAA4-F1
#
_entry.id   AF-A0A3C0KAA4-F1
#
_cell.length_a   1.000
_cell.length_b   1.000
_cell.length_c   1.000
_cell.angle_alpha   90.00
_cell.angle_beta   90.00
_cell.angle_gamma   90.00
#
_symmetry.space_group_name_H-M   'P 1'
#
loop_
_entity.id
_entity.type
_entity.pdbx_description
1 polymer ?
#
loop_
_entity_poly.entity_id
_entity_poly.type
_entity_poly.pdbx_seq_one_letter_code
_entity_poly.pdbx_strand_id
1 'polypeptide(L)' 'FIALLFLTAASGLALWAARGTAALPLLLCAHLGAVMALFATLPYGKFAHGIFRTAALLRHAVEKRQPNPVGLGAD' A
#
# COMPACT_ATOMS: atom_id res chain seq x y z
N PHE A 1 -1.32 3.41 10.48
CA PHE A 1 -1.06 3.23 9.04
C PHE A 1 -1.00 4.55 8.27
N ILE A 2 -2.09 5.33 8.12
CA ILE A 2 -2.06 6.62 7.39
C ILE A 2 -1.03 7.60 7.96
N ALA A 3 -0.96 7.71 9.29
CA ALA A 3 0.07 8.50 9.96
C ALA A 3 1.50 8.02 9.67
N LEU A 4 1.72 6.70 9.56
CA LEU A 4 3.03 6.12 9.21
C LEU A 4 3.38 6.42 7.74
N LEU A 5 2.43 6.28 6.81
CA LEU A 5 2.63 6.68 5.40
C LEU A 5 3.01 8.16 5.29
N PHE A 6 2.28 9.03 5.98
CA PHE A 6 2.56 10.46 5.98
C PHE A 6 3.95 10.75 6.55
N LEU A 7 4.31 10.10 7.66
CA LEU A 7 5.63 10.24 8.28
C LEU A 7 6.76 9.75 7.37
N THR A 8 6.58 8.62 6.69
CA THR A 8 7.56 8.10 5.72
C THR A 8 7.73 9.04 4.51
N ALA A 9 6.62 9.56 3.97
CA ALA A 9 6.66 10.52 2.86
C ALA A 9 7.31 11.86 3.27
N ALA A 10 6.91 12.41 4.42
CA ALA A 10 7.46 13.65 4.95
C ALA A 10 8.95 13.52 5.30
N SER A 11 9.37 12.42 5.93
CA SER A 11 10.78 12.18 6.25
C SER A 11 11.65 11.96 4.99
N GLY A 12 11.11 11.35 3.93
CA GLY A 12 11.79 11.24 2.64
C GLY A 12 12.01 12.60 1.97
N LEU A 13 11.00 13.48 2.02
CA LEU A 13 11.12 14.86 1.54
C LEU A 13 12.10 15.68 2.40
N ALA A 14 12.05 15.49 3.73
CA ALA A 14 12.94 16.13 4.67
C ALA A 14 14.40 15.68 4.47
N LEU A 15 14.66 14.42 4.15
CA LEU A 15 15.99 13.92 3.79
C LEU A 15 16.54 14.59 2.53
N TRP A 16 15.68 14.82 1.54
CA TRP A 16 16.07 15.56 0.34
C TRP A 16 16.46 17.01 0.67
N ALA A 17 15.71 17.68 1.54
CA ALA A 17 15.96 19.06 1.97
C ALA A 17 17.14 19.21 2.93
N ALA A 18 17.37 18.23 3.82
CA ALA A 18 18.44 18.25 4.82
C ALA A 18 19.80 17.78 4.27
N ARG A 19 19.90 17.52 2.95
CA ARG A 19 21.14 17.11 2.30
C ARG A 19 22.27 18.10 2.61
N GLY A 20 23.37 17.58 3.17
CA GLY A 20 24.55 18.38 3.52
C GLY A 20 24.55 18.96 4.94
N THR A 21 23.55 18.65 5.78
CA THR A 21 23.50 19.08 7.18
C THR A 21 23.90 17.96 8.15
N ALA A 22 24.40 18.31 9.33
CA ALA A 22 24.75 17.35 10.38
C ALA A 22 23.54 16.58 10.96
N ALA A 23 22.31 17.02 10.67
CA ALA A 23 21.07 16.36 11.09
C ALA A 23 20.67 15.15 10.21
N LEU A 24 21.36 14.96 9.08
CA LEU A 24 21.12 13.92 8.09
C LEU A 24 21.11 12.49 8.68
N PRO A 25 22.08 12.05 9.52
CA PRO A 25 22.05 10.71 10.12
C PRO A 25 20.85 10.47 11.06
N LEU A 26 20.41 11.49 11.80
CA LEU A 26 19.23 11.41 12.67
C LEU A 26 17.95 11.23 11.84
N LEU A 27 17.81 11.99 10.76
CA LEU A 27 16.71 11.86 9.80
C LEU A 27 16.69 10.49 9.11
N LEU A 28 17.87 9.93 8.81
CA LEU A 28 17.97 8.57 8.26
C LEU A 28 17.44 7.52 9.23
N CYS A 29 17.84 7.57 10.51
CA CYS A 29 17.34 6.64 11.52
C CYS A 29 15.82 6.73 11.67
N ALA A 30 15.28 7.95 11.73
CA ALA A 30 13.83 8.17 11.79
C ALA A 30 13.10 7.62 10.56
N HIS A 31 13.65 7.83 9.36
CA HIS A 31 13.08 7.33 8.11
C HIS A 31 13.07 5.80 8.06
N LEU A 32 14.20 5.16 8.37
CA LEU A 32 14.32 3.70 8.39
C LEU A 32 13.35 3.07 9.40
N GLY A 33 13.25 3.64 10.61
CA GLY A 33 12.30 3.20 11.62
C GLY A 33 10.85 3.29 11.13
N ALA A 34 10.49 4.38 10.46
CA ALA A 34 9.16 4.55 9.88
C ALA A 34 8.87 3.52 8.76
N VAL A 35 9.84 3.23 7.90
CA VAL A 35 9.72 2.20 6.84
C VAL A 35 9.54 0.81 7.43
N MET A 36 10.33 0.46 8.45
CA MET A 36 10.21 -0.83 9.15
C MET A 36 8.85 -0.98 9.84
N ALA A 37 8.38 0.07 10.51
CA ALA A 37 7.04 0.10 11.12
C ALA A 37 5.93 0.01 10.06
N LEU A 38 6.12 0.64 8.89
CA LEU A 38 5.19 0.51 7.76
C LEU A 38 5.11 -0.95 7.31
N PHE A 39 6.26 -1.61 7.11
CA PHE A 39 6.32 -3.02 6.71
C PHE A 39 5.72 -3.97 7.75
N ALA A 40 6.01 -3.76 9.04
CA ALA A 40 5.42 -4.54 10.12
C ALA A 40 3.89 -4.36 10.21
N THR A 41 3.37 -3.20 9.83
CA THR A 41 1.92 -2.91 9.87
C THR A 41 1.20 -3.19 8.54
N LEU A 42 1.90 -3.52 7.46
CA LEU A 42 1.32 -3.95 6.18
C LEU A 42 0.38 -5.16 6.32
N PRO A 43 0.75 -6.28 6.98
CA PRO A 43 -0.14 -7.43 7.11
C PRO A 43 -1.37 -7.14 7.98
N TYR A 44 -1.29 -6.15 8.87
CA TYR A 44 -2.37 -5.78 9.80
C TYR A 44 -3.26 -4.61 9.30
N GLY A 45 -2.96 -4.03 8.14
CA GLY A 45 -3.58 -2.79 7.66
C GLY A 45 -4.67 -2.95 6.58
N LYS A 46 -5.35 -1.84 6.27
CA LYS A 46 -6.31 -1.70 5.13
C LYS A 46 -5.69 -1.94 3.74
N PHE A 47 -4.37 -2.14 3.63
CA PHE A 47 -3.68 -2.47 2.38
C PHE A 47 -3.93 -3.91 1.93
N ALA A 48 -4.05 -4.85 2.88
CA ALA A 48 -4.52 -6.20 2.59
C ALA A 48 -5.92 -6.17 1.96
N HIS A 49 -6.80 -5.30 2.46
CA HIS A 49 -8.15 -5.12 1.93
C HIS A 49 -8.17 -4.61 0.47
N GLY A 50 -7.19 -3.79 0.08
CA GLY A 50 -7.03 -3.33 -1.31
C GLY A 50 -6.74 -4.48 -2.28
N ILE A 51 -5.92 -5.45 -1.87
CA ILE A 51 -5.60 -6.66 -2.67
C ILE A 51 -6.81 -7.57 -2.79
N PHE A 52 -7.57 -7.77 -1.70
CA PHE A 52 -8.80 -8.55 -1.77
C PHE A 52 -9.85 -7.91 -2.69
N ARG A 53 -9.94 -6.57 -2.69
CA ARG A 53 -10.86 -5.85 -3.58
C ARG A 53 -10.46 -6.00 -5.05
N THR A 54 -9.18 -5.86 -5.40
CA THR A 54 -8.73 -6.08 -6.78
C THR A 54 -8.87 -7.53 -7.20
N ALA A 55 -8.58 -8.49 -6.32
CA ALA A 55 -8.80 -9.91 -6.59
C ALA A 55 -10.28 -10.25 -6.82
N ALA A 56 -11.20 -9.64 -6.05
CA ALA A 56 -12.64 -9.82 -6.25
C ALA A 56 -13.14 -9.25 -7.58
N LEU A 57 -12.65 -8.06 -7.97
CA LEU A 57 -12.95 -7.46 -9.28
C LEU A 57 -12.37 -8.29 -10.43
N LEU A 58 -11.15 -8.82 -10.26
CA LEU A 58 -10.51 -9.70 -11.24
C LEU A 58 -11.28 -11.01 -11.40
N ARG A 59 -11.68 -11.63 -10.28
CA ARG A 59 -12.52 -12.84 -10.28
C ARG A 59 -13.87 -12.58 -10.96
N HIS A 60 -14.53 -11.47 -10.64
CA HIS A 60 -15.79 -11.09 -11.27
C HIS A 60 -15.63 -10.86 -12.78
N ALA A 61 -14.53 -10.23 -13.21
CA ALA A 61 -14.22 -10.06 -14.62
C ALA A 61 -13.91 -11.38 -15.34
N VAL A 62 -13.32 -12.36 -14.65
CA VAL A 62 -13.08 -13.72 -15.17
C VAL A 62 -14.39 -14.51 -15.26
N GLU A 63 -15.24 -14.49 -14.22
CA GLU A 63 -16.56 -15.16 -14.22
C GLU A 63 -17.49 -14.59 -15.31
N LYS A 64 -17.46 -13.28 -15.56
CA LYS A 64 -18.24 -12.65 -16.65
C LYS A 64 -17.74 -13.04 -18.06
N ARG A 65 -16.50 -13.51 -18.19
CA ARG A 65 -15.90 -13.94 -19.47
C ARG A 65 -16.02 -15.44 -19.71
N GLN A 66 -16.28 -16.25 -18.67
CA GLN A 66 -16.60 -17.65 -18.85
C GLN A 66 -18.03 -17.78 -19.41
N PRO A 67 -18.26 -18.60 -20.44
CA PRO A 67 -19.61 -18.88 -20.91
C PRO A 67 -20.35 -19.61 -19.78
N ASN A 68 -21.51 -19.08 -19.39
CA ASN A 68 -22.37 -19.70 -18.41
C ASN A 68 -22.78 -21.11 -18.88
N PRO A 69 -22.45 -22.20 -18.15
CA PRO A 69 -22.86 -23.54 -18.55
C PRO A 69 -24.37 -23.78 -18.31
N VAL A 70 -25.05 -22.92 -17.55
CA VAL A 70 -26.48 -23.03 -17.26
C VAL A 70 -27.18 -21.81 -17.86
N GLY A 71 -27.55 -21.89 -19.13
CA GLY A 71 -28.26 -20.85 -19.87
C GLY A 71 -29.57 -20.42 -19.20
N LEU A 72 -29.48 -19.51 -18.24
CA LEU A 72 -30.61 -18.85 -17.62
C LEU A 72 -30.38 -17.33 -17.71
N GLY A 73 -31.24 -16.69 -18.51
CA GLY A 73 -31.45 -15.26 -18.49
C GLY A 73 -30.72 -14.47 -19.58
N ALA A 74 -31.06 -14.73 -20.84
CA ALA A 74 -31.26 -13.62 -21.77
C ALA A 74 -32.76 -13.34 -21.75
N ASP A 75 -33.18 -12.40 -20.92
CA ASP A 75 -34.37 -11.54 -21.04
C ASP A 75 -34.22 -10.37 -20.04
#